data_AF-A0A3D0F4N9-F1
#
_entry.id   AF-A0A3D0F4N9-F1
#
_cell.length_a   1.000
_cell.length_b   1.000
_cell.length_c   1.000
_cell.angle_alpha   90.00
_cell.angle_beta   90.00
_cell.angle_gamma   90.00
#
_symmetry.space_group_name_H-M   'P 1'
#
loop_
_entity.id
_entity.type
_entity.pdbx_description
1 polymer ?
#
loop_
_entity_poly.entity_id
_entity_poly.type
_entity_poly.pdbx_seq_one_letter_code
_entity_poly.pdbx_strand_id
1 'polypeptide(L)'
;MITKLIWPKCYLMDGKNSFWVGCTDDEVIKQIIPHLTGNDEMQIESIKNNRGPATIEEMQNEVMYTNFFLISADGININSYSWYMPYSGLWNAGNPFRMIDKEIITNLNDLKQLEEKLQKEGKFNDESDLIFEDI
;
A
#
# COMPACT_ATOMS: atom_id res chain seq x y z
N MET A 1 -2.79 10.83 -1.71
CA MET A 1 -3.00 9.38 -1.57
C MET A 1 -3.00 9.04 -0.09
N ILE A 2 -3.45 7.85 0.31
CA ILE A 2 -3.46 7.44 1.73
C ILE A 2 -2.93 6.02 1.91
N THR A 3 -2.36 5.74 3.09
CA THR A 3 -2.06 4.37 3.53
C THR A 3 -2.48 4.15 4.98
N LYS A 4 -2.86 2.91 5.28
CA LYS A 4 -3.19 2.40 6.63
C LYS A 4 -2.63 0.99 6.87
N LEU A 5 -2.05 0.38 5.84
CA LEU A 5 -1.58 -0.99 5.89
C LEU A 5 -0.20 -1.07 5.26
N ILE A 6 0.66 -1.82 5.91
CA ILE A 6 2.01 -2.14 5.46
C ILE A 6 2.14 -3.64 5.29
N TRP A 7 3.03 -4.05 4.39
CA TRP A 7 3.48 -5.43 4.26
C TRP A 7 5.01 -5.43 4.43
N PRO A 8 5.51 -5.80 5.62
CA PRO A 8 6.94 -5.92 5.88
C PRO A 8 7.58 -7.03 5.07
N LYS A 9 8.79 -6.81 4.55
CA LYS A 9 9.55 -7.81 3.78
C LYS A 9 8.69 -8.52 2.71
N CYS A 10 7.98 -7.74 1.90
CA CYS A 10 7.00 -8.25 0.95
C CYS A 10 7.65 -9.13 -0.12
N TYR A 11 7.32 -10.43 -0.15
CA TYR A 11 7.90 -11.37 -1.10
C TYR A 11 7.48 -11.09 -2.56
N LEU A 12 6.35 -10.39 -2.77
CA LEU A 12 5.93 -9.93 -4.10
C LEU A 12 6.77 -8.74 -4.61
N MET A 13 7.56 -8.13 -3.74
CA MET A 13 8.39 -6.95 -4.01
C MET A 13 9.85 -7.20 -3.64
N ASP A 14 10.35 -8.43 -3.86
CA ASP A 14 11.74 -8.83 -3.61
C ASP A 14 12.21 -8.60 -2.16
N GLY A 15 11.31 -8.77 -1.19
CA GLY A 15 11.61 -8.60 0.23
C GLY A 15 11.67 -7.13 0.68
N LYS A 16 11.24 -6.17 -0.15
CA LYS A 16 11.10 -4.77 0.25
C LYS A 16 9.86 -4.57 1.12
N ASN A 17 9.92 -3.63 2.06
CA ASN A 17 8.71 -3.18 2.73
C ASN A 17 7.79 -2.50 1.70
N SER A 18 6.49 -2.74 1.86
CA SER A 18 5.49 -2.25 0.90
C SER A 18 4.28 -1.67 1.62
N PHE A 19 3.61 -0.76 0.94
CA PHE A 19 2.47 -0.02 1.45
C PHE A 19 1.24 -0.31 0.60
N TRP A 20 0.10 -0.51 1.26
CA TRP A 20 -1.18 -0.54 0.59
C TRP A 20 -1.74 0.88 0.48
N VAL A 21 -1.74 1.42 -0.73
CA VAL A 21 -2.03 2.83 -0.99
C VAL A 21 -3.36 2.96 -1.70
N GLY A 22 -4.27 3.74 -1.11
CA GLY A 22 -5.51 4.18 -1.73
C GLY A 22 -5.32 5.51 -2.46
N CYS A 23 -5.82 5.57 -3.70
CA CYS A 23 -5.66 6.70 -4.61
C CYS A 23 -7.00 7.13 -5.23
N THR A 24 -7.14 8.44 -5.46
CA THR A 24 -8.16 8.99 -6.35
C THR A 24 -7.76 8.80 -7.82
N ASP A 25 -8.69 8.99 -8.76
CA ASP A 25 -8.38 8.90 -10.20
C ASP A 25 -7.33 9.93 -10.63
N ASP A 26 -7.43 11.16 -10.09
CA ASP A 26 -6.48 12.24 -10.33
C ASP A 26 -5.07 11.89 -9.83
N GLU A 27 -4.97 11.28 -8.65
CA GLU A 27 -3.70 10.84 -8.08
C GLU A 27 -3.09 9.71 -8.89
N VAL A 28 -3.90 8.77 -9.38
CA VAL A 28 -3.43 7.70 -10.28
C VAL A 28 -2.79 8.30 -11.52
N ILE A 29 -3.49 9.22 -12.20
CA ILE A 29 -3.00 9.83 -13.43
C ILE A 29 -1.72 10.64 -13.20
N LYS A 30 -1.64 11.40 -12.10
CA LYS A 30 -0.53 12.32 -11.84
C LYS A 30 0.69 11.65 -11.20
N GLN A 31 0.49 10.62 -10.37
CA GLN A 31 1.53 10.07 -9.49
C GLN A 31 1.82 8.59 -9.75
N ILE A 32 0.90 7.82 -10.34
CA ILE A 32 1.09 6.37 -10.54
C ILE A 32 1.46 6.06 -11.98
N ILE A 33 0.63 6.45 -12.95
CA ILE A 33 0.83 6.15 -14.37
C ILE A 33 2.24 6.54 -14.87
N PRO A 34 2.80 7.72 -14.52
CA PRO A 34 4.13 8.11 -15.00
C PRO A 34 5.28 7.19 -14.57
N HIS A 35 5.04 6.33 -13.57
CA HIS A 35 6.03 5.40 -13.02
C HIS A 35 5.81 3.96 -13.49
N LEU A 36 4.69 3.68 -14.17
CA LEU A 36 4.43 2.36 -14.75
C LEU A 36 5.14 2.24 -16.10
N THR A 37 5.67 1.05 -16.37
CA THR A 37 6.25 0.74 -17.68
C THR A 37 5.18 0.18 -18.62
N GLY A 38 5.28 0.49 -19.91
CA GLY A 38 4.39 -0.03 -20.94
C GLY A 38 3.43 0.99 -21.51
N ASN A 39 2.27 0.52 -22.00
CA ASN A 39 1.26 1.35 -22.63
C ASN A 39 0.25 1.86 -21.59
N ASP A 40 0.12 3.18 -21.48
CA ASP A 40 -0.75 3.85 -20.50
C ASP A 40 -2.22 3.41 -20.59
N GLU A 41 -2.77 3.22 -21.80
CA GLU A 41 -4.17 2.83 -21.98
C GLU A 41 -4.44 1.43 -21.41
N MET A 42 -3.54 0.47 -21.67
CA MET A 42 -3.63 -0.87 -21.11
C MET A 42 -3.47 -0.88 -19.59
N GLN A 43 -2.57 -0.05 -19.06
CA GLN A 43 -2.39 0.10 -17.61
C GLN A 43 -3.65 0.67 -16.94
N ILE A 44 -4.24 1.71 -17.53
CA ILE A 44 -5.49 2.31 -17.05
C ILE A 44 -6.63 1.29 -17.05
N GLU A 45 -6.77 0.50 -18.11
CA GLU A 45 -7.81 -0.53 -18.20
C GLU A 45 -7.63 -1.62 -17.12
N SER A 46 -6.39 -2.08 -16.91
CA SER A 46 -6.07 -3.03 -15.85
C SER A 46 -6.41 -2.49 -14.46
N ILE A 47 -6.05 -1.22 -14.18
CA ILE A 47 -6.36 -0.55 -12.91
C ILE A 47 -7.88 -0.46 -12.69
N LYS A 48 -8.66 -0.16 -13.74
CA LYS A 48 -10.12 -0.08 -13.66
C LYS A 48 -10.75 -1.39 -13.19
N ASN A 49 -10.22 -2.54 -13.60
CA ASN A 49 -10.72 -3.86 -13.20
C ASN A 49 -10.52 -4.17 -11.71
N ASN A 50 -9.58 -3.47 -11.07
CA ASN A 50 -9.24 -3.64 -9.65
C ASN A 50 -9.94 -2.64 -8.72
N ARG A 51 -10.74 -1.71 -9.28
CA ARG A 51 -11.39 -0.66 -8.50
C ARG A 51 -12.29 -1.24 -7.41
N GLY A 52 -12.27 -0.58 -6.26
CA GLY A 52 -13.18 -0.88 -5.17
C GLY A 52 -14.40 0.02 -5.13
N PRO A 53 -15.36 -0.31 -4.24
CA PRO A 53 -16.35 0.67 -3.85
C PRO A 53 -15.62 1.93 -3.35
N ALA A 54 -16.21 3.10 -3.60
CA ALA A 54 -15.70 4.34 -3.02
C ALA A 54 -15.85 4.26 -1.50
N THR A 55 -14.82 3.78 -0.80
CA THR A 55 -14.85 3.68 0.65
C THR A 55 -14.41 5.00 1.25
N ILE A 56 -15.35 5.92 1.48
CA ILE A 56 -15.34 6.70 2.72
C ILE A 56 -16.78 6.99 3.14
N GLU A 57 -17.19 6.49 4.30
CA GLU A 57 -18.22 7.13 5.09
C GLU A 57 -17.76 7.18 6.54
N GLU A 58 -17.44 8.39 7.02
CA GLU A 58 -17.91 8.91 8.29
C GLU A 58 -17.65 10.43 8.37
N MET A 59 -18.08 11.23 7.37
CA MET A 59 -18.59 12.62 7.48
C MET A 59 -18.58 13.38 6.13
N GLN A 60 -19.64 13.23 5.32
CA GLN A 60 -20.21 14.16 4.29
C GLN A 60 -19.34 15.07 3.37
N ASN A 61 -18.01 15.01 3.36
CA ASN A 61 -17.12 15.81 2.49
C ASN A 61 -15.85 15.03 2.08
N GLU A 62 -15.92 13.70 2.03
CA GLU A 62 -14.73 12.86 2.05
C GLU A 62 -14.21 12.45 0.66
N VAL A 63 -12.88 12.52 0.48
CA VAL A 63 -12.13 12.24 -0.75
C VAL A 63 -12.22 10.76 -1.14
N MET A 64 -13.04 10.40 -2.12
CA MET A 64 -13.24 8.98 -2.49
C MET A 64 -11.99 8.30 -3.07
N TYR A 65 -11.41 7.36 -2.33
CA TYR A 65 -10.36 6.46 -2.84
C TYR A 65 -11.00 5.21 -3.44
N THR A 66 -10.73 4.98 -4.72
CA THR A 66 -11.34 3.87 -5.48
C THR A 66 -10.30 2.97 -6.17
N ASN A 67 -9.05 3.41 -6.24
CA ASN A 67 -7.94 2.66 -6.80
C ASN A 67 -6.98 2.28 -5.68
N PHE A 68 -6.52 1.03 -5.68
CA PHE A 68 -5.64 0.52 -4.65
C PHE A 68 -4.41 -0.15 -5.25
N PHE A 69 -3.26 0.12 -4.62
CA PHE A 69 -1.96 -0.32 -5.08
C PHE A 69 -1.14 -0.87 -3.93
N LEU A 70 -0.37 -1.91 -4.22
CA LEU A 70 0.76 -2.29 -3.39
C LEU A 70 2.01 -1.61 -3.97
N ILE A 71 2.66 -0.76 -3.18
CA ILE A 71 3.81 0.03 -3.62
C ILE A 71 5.00 -0.23 -2.70
N SER A 72 6.17 -0.54 -3.26
CA SER A 72 7.39 -0.69 -2.47
C SER A 72 7.81 0.64 -1.84
N ALA A 73 8.52 0.59 -0.71
CA ALA A 73 8.91 1.78 0.05
C ALA A 73 9.75 2.78 -0.76
N ASP A 74 10.54 2.31 -1.72
CA ASP A 74 11.31 3.14 -2.64
C ASP A 74 10.47 3.75 -3.79
N GLY A 75 9.19 3.41 -3.89
CA GLY A 75 8.27 3.90 -4.91
C GLY A 75 8.50 3.33 -6.31
N ILE A 76 9.39 2.34 -6.47
CA ILE A 76 9.79 1.81 -7.78
C ILE A 76 8.82 0.72 -8.26
N ASN A 77 8.47 -0.22 -7.39
CA ASN A 77 7.58 -1.33 -7.74
C ASN A 77 6.15 -0.97 -7.34
N ILE A 78 5.27 -0.86 -8.34
CA ILE A 78 3.86 -0.51 -8.16
C ILE A 78 3.00 -1.57 -8.82
N ASN A 79 2.12 -2.20 -8.03
CA ASN A 79 1.19 -3.20 -8.53
C ASN A 79 -0.24 -2.82 -8.16
N SER A 80 -1.13 -2.78 -9.16
CA SER A 80 -2.57 -2.62 -8.93
C SER A 80 -3.17 -3.95 -8.50
N TYR A 81 -3.97 -3.91 -7.44
CA TYR A 81 -4.68 -5.08 -6.92
C TYR A 81 -6.10 -4.71 -6.56
N SER A 82 -6.99 -5.71 -6.58
CA SER A 82 -8.37 -5.53 -6.16
C SER A 82 -8.44 -5.02 -4.71
N TRP A 83 -9.36 -4.08 -4.45
CA TRP A 83 -9.52 -3.40 -3.16
C TRP A 83 -9.60 -4.32 -1.93
N TYR A 84 -10.18 -5.51 -2.09
CA TYR A 84 -10.39 -6.47 -1.01
C TYR A 84 -9.17 -7.37 -0.76
N MET A 85 -8.09 -7.24 -1.53
CA MET A 85 -6.90 -8.11 -1.43
C MET A 85 -6.36 -8.21 0.00
N PRO A 86 -6.18 -7.11 0.77
CA PRO A 86 -5.70 -7.23 2.15
C PRO A 86 -6.64 -7.97 3.09
N TYR A 87 -7.91 -8.16 2.71
CA TYR A 87 -8.92 -8.85 3.51
C TYR A 87 -9.36 -10.16 2.87
N SER A 88 -8.67 -10.59 1.82
CA SER A 88 -9.03 -11.78 1.06
C SER A 88 -8.83 -13.04 1.90
N GLY A 89 -9.82 -13.93 1.89
CA GLY A 89 -9.70 -15.26 2.51
C GLY A 89 -8.61 -16.14 1.89
N LEU A 90 -8.07 -15.75 0.72
CA LEU A 90 -6.97 -16.45 0.03
C LEU A 90 -5.67 -16.47 0.85
N TRP A 91 -5.51 -15.62 1.85
CA TRP A 91 -4.34 -15.65 2.74
C TRP A 91 -4.26 -16.90 3.61
N ASN A 92 -5.31 -17.73 3.65
CA ASN A 92 -5.46 -19.04 4.30
C ASN A 92 -5.11 -19.11 5.81
N ALA A 93 -3.93 -18.66 6.24
CA ALA A 93 -3.48 -18.67 7.64
C ALA A 93 -2.55 -17.51 8.05
N GLY A 94 -2.14 -16.62 7.14
CA GLY A 94 -1.19 -15.55 7.47
C GLY A 94 -1.36 -14.35 6.57
N ASN A 95 -2.30 -13.46 6.92
CA ASN A 95 -2.40 -12.16 6.28
C ASN A 95 -1.14 -11.35 6.62
N PRO A 96 -0.33 -10.97 5.63
CA PRO A 96 0.94 -10.31 5.89
C PRO A 96 0.81 -8.80 6.11
N PHE A 97 -0.39 -8.25 5.89
CA PHE A 97 -0.63 -6.84 6.12
C PHE A 97 -0.73 -6.54 7.62
N ARG A 98 -0.05 -5.47 8.04
CA ARG A 98 -0.12 -4.91 9.39
C ARG A 98 -0.74 -3.52 9.34
N MET A 99 -1.55 -3.20 10.33
CA MET A 99 -2.15 -1.88 10.46
C MET A 99 -1.16 -0.85 11.01
N ILE A 100 -1.22 0.35 10.45
CA ILE A 100 -0.55 1.55 10.94
C ILE A 100 -1.57 2.68 11.09
N ASP A 101 -1.15 3.78 11.70
CA ASP A 101 -1.95 5.01 11.68
C ASP A 101 -2.15 5.49 10.24
N LYS A 102 -3.25 6.19 10.00
CA LYS A 102 -3.56 6.74 8.68
C LYS A 102 -2.53 7.80 8.32
N GLU A 103 -1.82 7.59 7.22
CA GLU A 103 -0.84 8.53 6.69
C GLU A 103 -1.29 9.07 5.34
N ILE A 104 -1.09 10.37 5.14
CA ILE A 104 -1.35 11.05 3.88
C ILE A 104 -0.04 11.08 3.10
N ILE A 105 -0.07 10.52 1.90
CA ILE A 105 1.07 10.46 0.98
C ILE A 105 0.80 11.46 -0.14
N THR A 106 1.66 12.47 -0.27
CA THR A 106 1.52 13.51 -1.30
C THR A 106 2.17 13.08 -2.60
N ASN A 107 3.30 12.38 -2.51
CA ASN A 107 4.03 11.82 -3.65
C ASN A 107 4.72 10.50 -3.25
N LEU A 108 5.19 9.72 -4.23
CA LEU A 108 5.78 8.40 -3.98
C LEU A 108 7.05 8.43 -3.12
N ASN A 109 7.84 9.51 -3.12
CA ASN A 109 9.05 9.60 -2.29
C ASN A 109 8.72 9.68 -0.79
N ASP A 110 7.50 10.10 -0.42
CA ASP A 110 7.06 10.16 0.98
C ASP A 110 7.00 8.76 1.59
N LEU A 111 6.83 7.70 0.78
CA LEU A 111 6.80 6.32 1.26
C LEU A 111 8.11 5.88 1.89
N LYS A 112 9.25 6.35 1.36
CA LYS A 112 10.57 6.04 1.92
C LYS A 112 10.77 6.73 3.27
N GLN A 113 10.34 7.98 3.38
CA GLN A 113 10.39 8.71 4.65
C GLN A 113 9.48 8.06 5.69
N LEU A 114 8.31 7.60 5.26
CA LEU A 114 7.39 6.86 6.11
C LEU A 114 7.98 5.52 6.56
N GLU A 115 8.67 4.80 5.67
CA GLU A 115 9.39 3.57 6.04
C GLU A 115 10.42 3.84 7.14
N GLU A 116 11.26 4.86 6.98
CA GLU A 116 12.27 5.22 7.98
C GLU A 116 11.65 5.59 9.34
N LYS A 117 10.50 6.30 9.33
CA LYS A 117 9.74 6.61 10.55
C LYS A 117 9.22 5.32 11.20
N LEU A 118 8.50 4.50 10.46
CA LEU A 118 7.89 3.27 10.97
C LEU A 118 8.93 2.23 11.42
N GLN A 119 10.12 2.21 10.80
CA GLN A 119 11.25 1.38 11.24
C GLN A 119 11.75 1.80 12.63
N LYS A 120 11.86 3.11 12.90
CA LYS A 120 12.22 3.63 14.24
C LYS A 120 11.15 3.32 15.28
N GLU A 121 9.90 3.24 14.86
CA GLU A 121 8.76 2.83 15.69
C GLU A 121 8.63 1.30 15.84
N GLY A 122 9.51 0.51 15.20
CA GLY A 122 9.50 -0.94 15.27
C GLY A 122 8.35 -1.63 14.52
N LYS A 123 7.62 -0.92 13.66
CA LYS A 123 6.40 -1.43 13.00
C LYS A 123 6.67 -2.53 11.97
N PHE A 124 7.90 -2.65 11.49
CA PHE A 124 8.34 -3.68 10.54
C PHE A 124 9.00 -4.91 11.19
N ASN A 125 9.27 -4.89 12.50
CA ASN A 125 9.89 -6.03 13.19
C ASN A 125 8.85 -7.15 13.36
N ASP A 126 9.20 -8.41 13.10
CA ASP A 126 8.33 -9.52 13.49
C ASP A 126 8.33 -9.64 15.03
N GLU A 127 7.17 -9.86 15.64
CA GLU A 127 7.10 -10.12 17.09
C GLU A 127 7.90 -11.37 17.50
N SER A 128 8.29 -12.23 16.54
CA SER A 128 9.20 -13.35 16.77
C SER A 128 10.67 -12.96 16.97
N ASP A 129 11.07 -11.74 16.60
CA ASP A 129 12.44 -11.23 16.81
C ASP A 129 12.63 -10.63 18.22
N LEU A 130 11.58 -10.60 19.04
CA LEU A 130 11.59 -10.07 20.42
C LEU A 130 11.72 -11.15 21.50
N ILE A 131 12.09 -12.38 21.13
CA ILE A 131 12.15 -13.50 22.08
C ILE A 131 13.60 -14.01 22.25
N PHE A 132 14.13 -13.73 23.45
CA PHE A 132 15.34 -14.19 24.15
C PHE A 132 16.68 -13.45 23.91
N GLU A 133 16.80 -12.25 24.48
CA GLU A 133 17.94 -12.00 25.37
C GLU A 133 17.47 -12.22 26.81
N ASP A 134 18.25 -12.99 27.57
CA ASP A 134 18.13 -13.34 29.00
C ASP A 134 17.12 -14.43 29.43
N ILE A 135 17.60 -15.70 29.38
CA ILE A 135 17.53 -16.65 30.51
C ILE A 135 18.89 -17.36 30.64
#